data_AF-A0A4Q6E3I2-F1
#
_entry.id   AF-A0A4Q6E3I2-F1
#
_cell.length_a   1.000
_cell.length_b   1.000
_cell.length_c   1.000
_cell.angle_alpha   90.00
_cell.angle_beta   90.00
_cell.angle_gamma   90.00
#
_symmetry.space_group_name_H-M   'P 1'
#
loop_
_entity.id
_entity.type
_entity.pdbx_description
1 polymer ?
#
loop_
_entity_poly.entity_id
_entity_poly.type
_entity_poly.pdbx_seq_one_letter_code
_entity_poly.pdbx_strand_id
1 'polypeptide(L)'
;MSLERDALEYHSREPRGKIEVISTKPCFTARDLTLAYSPGVAIPCNVIHKEPDKVYDYTSKGNLVAVVSNGTAVLGLGDIGPLASKPVMEGKGILFKKFANINVFDIELDAPNPDDVIRACQMMAPTFGGINLEDIKAPECFYIEEKLKEMLDIPVFHDDQHGTAVISAAAFSNAIEIIGKDVSKMKVVFSGGGAAAMACANMYLNMGVLRENLIMCDSKGVIYKGRKDGMNPYKERFATTMPARTLADAMKGADAFIGVSVKDAVTPEMVKSMAKDPIIFAMANPNPEILPEEIHKVRSDAIVATGRSDYPNQVNNVLCFPFMFRGALDTRSRQINEEMKVAAAKALAQLAKEPVPDMVSAAYGGTKFTFGREYLIPKPFDPRVLLWVAPAVAQAATETGVARLPIKDIETYKESLETLMGNRYMVMRTLRNSAKKVSAAKSHLPRLVFAEGENEKILQAALTVLDEKIAEPILLGNPEVIRAKIREMKLDGLLSVRIDDPIHSP
;
A
#
# COMPACT_ATOMS: atom_id res chain seq x y z
N MET A 1 4.32 -31.53 0.64
CA MET A 1 4.87 -31.17 -0.68
C MET A 1 5.81 -29.99 -0.48
N SER A 2 6.90 -29.87 -1.25
CA SER A 2 7.82 -28.75 -1.10
C SER A 2 7.23 -27.49 -1.76
N LEU A 3 7.46 -26.32 -1.15
CA LEU A 3 7.03 -25.02 -1.71
C LEU A 3 7.49 -24.81 -3.15
N GLU A 4 8.69 -25.31 -3.48
CA GLU A 4 9.25 -25.26 -4.84
C GLU A 4 8.37 -26.00 -5.86
N ARG A 5 7.95 -27.22 -5.55
CA ARG A 5 7.08 -28.01 -6.43
C ARG A 5 5.74 -27.31 -6.62
N ASP A 6 5.14 -26.84 -5.54
CA ASP A 6 3.83 -26.19 -5.58
C ASP A 6 3.90 -24.89 -6.40
N ALA A 7 4.99 -24.13 -6.29
CA ALA A 7 5.21 -22.91 -7.08
C ALA A 7 5.40 -23.20 -8.58
N LEU A 8 6.20 -24.22 -8.95
CA LEU A 8 6.39 -24.60 -10.36
C LEU A 8 5.10 -25.16 -10.97
N GLU A 9 4.36 -25.96 -10.22
CA GLU A 9 3.08 -26.51 -10.65
C GLU A 9 2.03 -25.40 -10.83
N TYR A 10 1.98 -24.43 -9.91
CA TYR A 10 1.09 -23.26 -10.01
C TYR A 10 1.27 -22.48 -11.33
N HIS A 11 2.50 -22.29 -11.80
CA HIS A 11 2.78 -21.53 -13.03
C HIS A 11 2.65 -22.35 -14.33
N SER A 12 2.79 -23.68 -14.25
CA SER A 12 2.81 -24.57 -15.43
C SER A 12 1.47 -25.21 -15.77
N ARG A 13 0.50 -25.19 -14.84
CA ARG A 13 -0.88 -25.62 -15.10
C ARG A 13 -1.51 -24.76 -16.19
N GLU A 14 -2.30 -25.39 -17.07
CA GLU A 14 -2.98 -24.69 -18.17
C GLU A 14 -4.19 -23.89 -17.66
N PRO A 15 -4.41 -22.66 -18.18
CA PRO A 15 -3.53 -21.92 -19.09
C PRO A 15 -2.23 -21.49 -18.39
N ARG A 16 -1.07 -21.69 -19.05
CA ARG A 16 0.24 -21.37 -18.47
C ARG A 16 0.39 -19.89 -18.14
N GLY A 17 1.22 -19.61 -17.14
CA GLY A 17 1.42 -18.25 -16.64
C GLY A 17 0.25 -17.81 -15.77
N LYS A 18 0.12 -16.50 -15.60
CA LYS A 18 -0.74 -15.90 -14.57
C LYS A 18 -1.75 -14.88 -15.09
N ILE A 19 -1.70 -14.57 -16.37
CA ILE A 19 -2.50 -13.52 -17.00
C ILE A 19 -3.07 -13.98 -18.35
N GLU A 20 -4.20 -13.39 -18.72
CA GLU A 20 -4.82 -13.57 -20.02
C GLU A 20 -5.53 -12.27 -20.45
N VAL A 21 -5.76 -12.11 -21.75
CA VAL A 21 -6.52 -10.98 -22.31
C VAL A 21 -7.94 -11.44 -22.61
N ILE A 22 -8.91 -10.85 -21.93
CA ILE A 22 -10.33 -11.18 -22.07
C ILE A 22 -11.08 -9.99 -22.66
N SER A 23 -11.96 -10.23 -23.63
CA SER A 23 -12.83 -9.18 -24.16
C SER A 23 -13.78 -8.65 -23.09
N THR A 24 -13.88 -7.32 -22.97
CA THR A 24 -14.84 -6.67 -22.06
C THR A 24 -16.22 -6.47 -22.68
N LYS A 25 -16.36 -6.71 -23.99
CA LYS A 25 -17.60 -6.54 -24.75
C LYS A 25 -17.99 -7.86 -25.44
N PRO A 26 -19.29 -8.12 -25.66
CA PRO A 26 -19.73 -9.24 -26.47
C PRO A 26 -19.09 -9.20 -27.87
N CYS A 27 -18.80 -10.37 -28.43
CA CYS A 27 -18.29 -10.52 -29.80
C CYS A 27 -18.85 -11.82 -30.40
N PHE A 28 -20.16 -12.01 -30.31
CA PHE A 28 -20.82 -13.26 -30.69
C PHE A 28 -21.70 -13.12 -31.94
N THR A 29 -22.07 -11.89 -32.31
CA THR A 29 -22.94 -11.61 -33.45
C THR A 29 -22.25 -10.74 -34.51
N ALA A 30 -22.79 -10.75 -35.73
CA ALA A 30 -22.32 -9.86 -36.81
C ALA A 30 -22.44 -8.37 -36.41
N ARG A 31 -23.45 -8.02 -35.60
CA ARG A 31 -23.60 -6.68 -35.04
C ARG A 31 -22.47 -6.37 -34.06
N ASP A 32 -22.14 -7.30 -33.16
CA ASP A 32 -21.03 -7.11 -32.22
C ASP A 32 -19.71 -6.91 -32.96
N LEU A 33 -19.43 -7.73 -33.99
CA LEU A 33 -18.22 -7.60 -34.81
C LEU A 33 -18.18 -6.24 -35.54
N THR A 34 -19.31 -5.77 -36.06
CA THR A 34 -19.44 -4.45 -36.70
C THR A 34 -19.14 -3.31 -35.74
N LEU A 35 -19.45 -3.46 -34.45
CA LEU A 35 -19.18 -2.45 -33.42
C LEU A 35 -17.75 -2.54 -32.87
N ALA A 36 -17.26 -3.76 -32.64
CA ALA A 36 -15.93 -4.02 -32.11
C ALA A 36 -14.82 -3.74 -33.13
N TYR A 37 -15.12 -3.88 -34.43
CA TYR A 37 -14.19 -3.69 -35.52
C TYR A 37 -14.82 -2.88 -36.66
N SER A 38 -14.32 -3.06 -37.89
CA SER A 38 -14.81 -2.35 -39.06
C SER A 38 -16.26 -2.70 -39.41
N PRO A 39 -17.09 -1.72 -39.82
CA PRO A 39 -16.77 -0.28 -39.93
C PRO A 39 -16.90 0.53 -38.63
N GLY A 40 -17.53 0.00 -37.56
CA GLY A 40 -17.90 0.78 -36.37
C GLY A 40 -16.71 1.38 -35.60
N VAL A 41 -15.58 0.67 -35.54
CA VAL A 41 -14.36 1.12 -34.84
C VAL A 41 -13.80 2.45 -35.40
N ALA A 42 -14.11 2.80 -36.65
CA ALA A 42 -13.69 4.08 -37.23
C ALA A 42 -14.30 5.29 -36.51
N ILE A 43 -15.47 5.14 -35.90
CA ILE A 43 -16.17 6.23 -35.18
C ILE A 43 -15.36 6.71 -33.97
N PRO A 44 -15.02 5.87 -32.97
CA PRO A 44 -14.21 6.32 -31.84
C PRO A 44 -12.82 6.79 -32.27
N CYS A 45 -12.19 6.19 -33.31
CA CYS A 45 -10.92 6.68 -33.86
C CYS A 45 -11.03 8.13 -34.34
N ASN A 46 -12.06 8.48 -35.11
CA ASN A 46 -12.29 9.83 -35.60
C ASN A 46 -12.61 10.82 -34.47
N VAL A 47 -13.30 10.37 -33.42
CA VAL A 47 -13.57 11.20 -32.23
C VAL A 47 -12.27 11.50 -31.48
N ILE A 48 -11.42 10.48 -31.23
CA ILE A 48 -10.13 10.66 -30.56
C ILE A 48 -9.17 11.51 -31.40
N HIS A 49 -9.19 11.37 -32.72
CA HIS A 49 -8.37 12.21 -33.60
C HIS A 49 -8.71 13.71 -33.48
N LYS A 50 -10.00 14.04 -33.29
CA LYS A 50 -10.46 15.43 -33.07
C LYS A 50 -10.23 15.91 -31.64
N GLU A 51 -10.44 15.03 -30.66
CA GLU A 51 -10.35 15.31 -29.23
C GLU A 51 -9.52 14.22 -28.53
N PRO A 52 -8.18 14.37 -28.44
CA PRO A 52 -7.30 13.33 -27.92
C PRO A 52 -7.66 12.79 -26.53
N ASP A 53 -8.21 13.63 -25.65
CA ASP A 53 -8.61 13.22 -24.28
C ASP A 53 -9.74 12.17 -24.28
N LYS A 54 -10.52 12.06 -25.37
CA LYS A 54 -11.55 11.03 -25.54
C LYS A 54 -10.98 9.60 -25.60
N VAL A 55 -9.67 9.45 -25.69
CA VAL A 55 -9.00 8.15 -25.54
C VAL A 55 -9.36 7.48 -24.21
N TYR A 56 -9.57 8.25 -23.14
CA TYR A 56 -9.95 7.72 -21.83
C TYR A 56 -11.43 7.28 -21.75
N ASP A 57 -12.26 7.76 -22.67
CA ASP A 57 -13.69 7.45 -22.71
C ASP A 57 -13.97 6.20 -23.57
N TYR A 58 -13.21 6.03 -24.66
CA TYR A 58 -13.47 5.00 -25.67
C TYR A 58 -12.44 3.86 -25.72
N THR A 59 -11.43 3.86 -24.85
CA THR A 59 -10.41 2.80 -24.79
C THR A 59 -10.15 2.35 -23.37
N SER A 60 -9.36 1.29 -23.20
CA SER A 60 -8.92 0.81 -21.90
C SER A 60 -7.86 1.68 -21.22
N LYS A 61 -7.33 2.73 -21.87
CA LYS A 61 -6.22 3.55 -21.37
C LYS A 61 -6.41 4.00 -19.91
N GLY A 62 -7.61 4.47 -19.56
CA GLY A 62 -7.91 4.97 -18.21
C GLY A 62 -7.84 3.94 -17.08
N ASN A 63 -7.76 2.64 -17.40
CA ASN A 63 -7.65 1.57 -16.41
C ASN A 63 -6.53 0.57 -16.74
N LEU A 64 -5.57 0.96 -17.60
CA LEU A 64 -4.49 0.09 -18.06
C LEU A 64 -3.13 0.64 -17.61
N VAL A 65 -2.38 -0.16 -16.86
CA VAL A 65 -1.02 0.16 -16.38
C VAL A 65 0.01 -0.72 -17.08
N ALA A 66 1.14 -0.14 -17.46
CA ALA A 66 2.32 -0.92 -17.86
C ALA A 66 3.13 -1.26 -16.61
N VAL A 67 3.37 -2.54 -16.34
CA VAL A 67 4.42 -2.96 -15.40
C VAL A 67 5.68 -3.17 -16.20
N VAL A 68 6.68 -2.31 -16.04
CA VAL A 68 7.87 -2.26 -16.88
C VAL A 68 9.09 -2.63 -16.07
N SER A 69 9.84 -3.60 -16.56
CA SER A 69 11.12 -4.03 -15.98
C SER A 69 12.13 -4.33 -17.07
N ASN A 70 13.42 -4.20 -16.77
CA ASN A 70 14.50 -4.77 -17.58
C ASN A 70 15.17 -5.98 -16.91
N GLY A 71 14.63 -6.44 -15.77
CA GLY A 71 15.11 -7.64 -15.07
C GLY A 71 16.46 -7.51 -14.38
N THR A 72 16.93 -6.27 -14.15
CA THR A 72 18.29 -6.01 -13.62
C THR A 72 18.38 -6.04 -12.09
N ALA A 73 17.25 -6.05 -11.37
CA ALA A 73 17.20 -6.12 -9.92
C ALA A 73 16.01 -6.92 -9.40
N VAL A 74 15.79 -8.13 -9.93
CA VAL A 74 14.62 -8.95 -9.60
C VAL A 74 14.71 -9.50 -8.18
N LEU A 75 13.85 -9.01 -7.28
CA LEU A 75 13.80 -9.45 -5.88
C LEU A 75 15.21 -9.43 -5.22
N GLY A 76 15.58 -10.52 -4.54
CA GLY A 76 16.94 -10.75 -4.04
C GLY A 76 17.84 -11.53 -5.01
N LEU A 77 17.40 -11.76 -6.25
CA LEU A 77 18.13 -12.55 -7.26
C LEU A 77 19.09 -11.70 -8.09
N GLY A 78 18.86 -10.38 -8.14
CA GLY A 78 19.71 -9.44 -8.87
C GLY A 78 19.40 -9.42 -10.37
N ASP A 79 20.44 -9.27 -11.17
CA ASP A 79 20.33 -9.20 -12.63
C ASP A 79 20.19 -10.60 -13.22
N ILE A 80 18.94 -10.99 -13.51
CA ILE A 80 18.58 -12.29 -14.10
C ILE A 80 17.98 -12.14 -15.50
N GLY A 81 17.91 -10.90 -16.00
CA GLY A 81 17.41 -10.55 -17.31
C GLY A 81 15.87 -10.56 -17.44
N PRO A 82 15.36 -10.01 -18.55
CA PRO A 82 13.93 -9.78 -18.76
C PRO A 82 13.09 -11.06 -18.73
N LEU A 83 13.53 -12.14 -19.39
CA LEU A 83 12.76 -13.39 -19.48
C LEU A 83 12.53 -14.04 -18.09
N ALA A 84 13.56 -14.04 -17.25
CA ALA A 84 13.46 -14.61 -15.91
C ALA A 84 12.68 -13.70 -14.94
N SER A 85 12.56 -12.41 -15.25
CA SER A 85 11.74 -11.46 -14.48
C SER A 85 10.24 -11.63 -14.73
N LYS A 86 9.84 -12.17 -15.89
CA LYS A 86 8.44 -12.26 -16.34
C LYS A 86 7.47 -12.83 -15.30
N PRO A 87 7.77 -13.95 -14.59
CA PRO A 87 6.87 -14.44 -13.55
C PRO A 87 6.61 -13.39 -12.46
N VAL A 88 7.58 -12.57 -12.06
CA VAL A 88 7.36 -11.52 -11.06
C VAL A 88 6.42 -10.44 -11.60
N MET A 89 6.61 -10.03 -12.86
CA MET A 89 5.80 -8.99 -13.50
C MET A 89 4.33 -9.44 -13.72
N GLU A 90 4.10 -10.67 -14.20
CA GLU A 90 2.74 -11.23 -14.26
C GLU A 90 2.11 -11.29 -12.86
N GLY A 91 2.93 -11.57 -11.83
CA GLY A 91 2.50 -11.52 -10.43
C GLY A 91 1.97 -10.15 -10.03
N LYS A 92 2.70 -9.07 -10.36
CA LYS A 92 2.23 -7.69 -10.14
C LYS A 92 0.92 -7.44 -10.86
N GLY A 93 0.77 -7.93 -12.10
CA GLY A 93 -0.48 -7.87 -12.86
C GLY A 93 -1.68 -8.45 -12.11
N ILE A 94 -1.55 -9.66 -11.55
CA ILE A 94 -2.61 -10.27 -10.72
C ILE A 94 -2.94 -9.37 -9.53
N LEU A 95 -1.94 -8.83 -8.84
CA LEU A 95 -2.16 -8.03 -7.63
C LEU A 95 -2.89 -6.72 -7.95
N PHE A 96 -2.49 -6.01 -9.01
CA PHE A 96 -3.24 -4.84 -9.51
C PHE A 96 -4.69 -5.17 -9.80
N LYS A 97 -4.94 -6.28 -10.49
CA LYS A 97 -6.29 -6.71 -10.86
C LYS A 97 -7.12 -7.11 -9.65
N LYS A 98 -6.54 -7.91 -8.74
CA LYS A 98 -7.22 -8.47 -7.58
C LYS A 98 -7.59 -7.42 -6.55
N PHE A 99 -6.69 -6.49 -6.26
CA PHE A 99 -6.84 -5.55 -5.15
C PHE A 99 -7.44 -4.20 -5.57
N ALA A 100 -7.26 -3.79 -6.83
CA ALA A 100 -7.69 -2.47 -7.30
C ALA A 100 -8.48 -2.50 -8.63
N ASN A 101 -8.77 -3.69 -9.17
CA ASN A 101 -9.43 -3.87 -10.47
C ASN A 101 -8.75 -3.10 -11.63
N ILE A 102 -7.42 -3.01 -11.58
CA ILE A 102 -6.60 -2.38 -12.61
C ILE A 102 -6.15 -3.44 -13.60
N ASN A 103 -6.26 -3.15 -14.90
CA ASN A 103 -5.73 -4.02 -15.94
C ASN A 103 -4.25 -3.71 -16.16
N VAL A 104 -3.46 -4.73 -16.45
CA VAL A 104 -2.01 -4.60 -16.60
C VAL A 104 -1.56 -5.31 -17.86
N PHE A 105 -0.59 -4.71 -18.55
CA PHE A 105 0.36 -5.45 -19.36
C PHE A 105 1.73 -5.38 -18.69
N ASP A 106 2.33 -6.53 -18.50
CA ASP A 106 3.72 -6.70 -18.13
C ASP A 106 4.62 -6.55 -19.37
N ILE A 107 5.67 -5.74 -19.25
CA ILE A 107 6.54 -5.33 -20.35
C ILE A 107 8.00 -5.53 -19.89
N GLU A 108 8.53 -6.71 -20.21
CA GLU A 108 9.94 -7.05 -19.96
C GLU A 108 10.82 -6.57 -21.12
N LEU A 109 11.66 -5.57 -20.87
CA LEU A 109 12.53 -4.95 -21.88
C LEU A 109 13.93 -5.55 -21.83
N ASP A 110 14.40 -6.10 -22.96
CA ASP A 110 15.82 -6.41 -23.15
C ASP A 110 16.61 -5.13 -23.47
N ALA A 111 16.70 -4.26 -22.46
CA ALA A 111 17.26 -2.92 -22.55
C ALA A 111 18.23 -2.66 -21.37
N PRO A 112 19.52 -3.00 -21.53
CA PRO A 112 20.52 -2.76 -20.48
C PRO A 112 20.88 -1.28 -20.35
N ASN A 113 20.62 -0.45 -21.38
CA ASN A 113 20.82 0.98 -21.33
C ASN A 113 19.56 1.69 -20.77
N PRO A 114 19.69 2.50 -19.70
CA PRO A 114 18.59 3.29 -19.15
C PRO A 114 17.85 4.17 -20.16
N ASP A 115 18.56 4.76 -21.12
CA ASP A 115 17.96 5.63 -22.13
C ASP A 115 17.02 4.86 -23.08
N ASP A 116 17.28 3.58 -23.32
CA ASP A 116 16.42 2.73 -24.15
C ASP A 116 15.15 2.34 -23.39
N VAL A 117 15.23 2.13 -22.07
CA VAL A 117 14.05 1.95 -21.21
C VAL A 117 13.18 3.21 -21.22
N ILE A 118 13.79 4.39 -21.09
CA ILE A 118 13.08 5.68 -21.14
C ILE A 118 12.38 5.83 -22.49
N ARG A 119 13.09 5.59 -23.60
CA ARG A 119 12.55 5.70 -24.95
C ARG A 119 11.39 4.75 -25.18
N ALA A 120 11.51 3.49 -24.75
CA ALA A 120 10.44 2.51 -24.85
C ALA A 120 9.18 2.98 -24.10
N CYS A 121 9.34 3.42 -22.84
CA CYS A 121 8.26 3.99 -22.03
C CYS A 121 7.59 5.19 -22.70
N GLN A 122 8.38 6.11 -23.27
CA GLN A 122 7.86 7.26 -24.00
C GLN A 122 7.02 6.86 -25.22
N MET A 123 7.52 5.92 -26.02
CA MET A 123 6.84 5.45 -27.23
C MET A 123 5.53 4.72 -26.92
N MET A 124 5.46 3.98 -25.81
CA MET A 124 4.27 3.21 -25.43
C MET A 124 3.28 3.97 -24.54
N ALA A 125 3.66 5.12 -23.99
CA ALA A 125 2.80 5.94 -23.13
C ALA A 125 1.39 6.24 -23.69
N PRO A 126 1.16 6.39 -25.02
CA PRO A 126 -0.20 6.55 -25.56
C PRO A 126 -1.15 5.39 -25.19
N THR A 127 -0.65 4.16 -25.01
CA THR A 127 -1.46 2.98 -24.65
C THR A 127 -1.92 2.98 -23.18
N PHE A 128 -1.10 3.53 -22.28
CA PHE A 128 -1.25 3.30 -20.84
C PHE A 128 -1.80 4.53 -20.10
N GLY A 129 -2.56 4.29 -19.04
CA GLY A 129 -3.00 5.31 -18.09
C GLY A 129 -1.95 5.59 -17.02
N GLY A 130 -0.96 4.73 -16.86
CA GLY A 130 0.17 4.89 -15.95
C GLY A 130 1.27 3.85 -16.19
N ILE A 131 2.47 4.11 -15.66
CA ILE A 131 3.64 3.22 -15.76
C ILE A 131 4.14 2.89 -14.36
N ASN A 132 4.16 1.61 -14.03
CA ASN A 132 4.78 1.07 -12.83
C ASN A 132 6.16 0.50 -13.19
N LEU A 133 7.23 1.15 -12.74
CA LEU A 133 8.60 0.66 -12.89
C LEU A 133 8.90 -0.37 -11.79
N GLU A 134 9.52 -1.49 -12.17
CA GLU A 134 9.73 -2.62 -11.27
C GLU A 134 11.09 -3.29 -11.52
N ASP A 135 11.79 -3.70 -10.46
CA ASP A 135 12.99 -4.53 -10.51
C ASP A 135 14.10 -3.97 -11.43
N ILE A 136 14.32 -2.65 -11.39
CA ILE A 136 15.39 -1.94 -12.11
C ILE A 136 16.50 -1.53 -11.13
N LYS A 137 17.75 -1.84 -11.45
CA LYS A 137 18.88 -1.60 -10.54
C LYS A 137 19.15 -0.12 -10.27
N ALA A 138 19.61 0.17 -9.06
CA ALA A 138 20.18 1.48 -8.72
C ALA A 138 21.62 1.61 -9.26
N PRO A 139 22.06 2.80 -9.68
CA PRO A 139 21.37 4.09 -9.62
C PRO A 139 20.50 4.41 -10.85
N GLU A 140 20.42 3.51 -11.82
CA GLU A 140 19.75 3.73 -13.10
C GLU A 140 18.25 3.96 -12.94
N CYS A 141 17.60 3.25 -12.02
CA CYS A 141 16.18 3.41 -11.72
C CYS A 141 15.80 4.84 -11.31
N PHE A 142 16.68 5.58 -10.63
CA PHE A 142 16.44 6.99 -10.27
C PHE A 142 16.41 7.86 -11.52
N TYR A 143 17.40 7.71 -12.39
CA TYR A 143 17.50 8.48 -13.63
C TYR A 143 16.31 8.20 -14.56
N ILE A 144 15.94 6.93 -14.71
CA ILE A 144 14.78 6.51 -15.51
C ILE A 144 13.50 7.14 -14.97
N GLU A 145 13.24 7.02 -13.66
CA GLU A 145 12.03 7.57 -13.06
C GLU A 145 11.98 9.10 -13.16
N GLU A 146 13.06 9.81 -12.82
CA GLU A 146 13.13 11.27 -12.92
C GLU A 146 12.84 11.74 -14.35
N LYS A 147 13.48 11.13 -15.36
CA LYS A 147 13.26 11.48 -16.77
C LYS A 147 11.84 11.19 -17.24
N LEU A 148 11.28 10.05 -16.85
CA LEU A 148 9.92 9.68 -17.23
C LEU A 148 8.88 10.59 -16.60
N LYS A 149 9.05 10.98 -15.32
CA LYS A 149 8.17 11.95 -14.66
C LYS A 149 8.24 13.35 -15.27
N GLU A 150 9.41 13.75 -15.78
CA GLU A 150 9.57 15.04 -16.48
C GLU A 150 8.87 15.05 -17.85
N MET A 151 8.93 13.94 -18.60
CA MET A 151 8.48 13.93 -20.00
C MET A 151 7.05 13.43 -20.22
N LEU A 152 6.52 12.60 -19.32
CA LEU A 152 5.23 11.94 -19.52
C LEU A 152 4.10 12.70 -18.83
N ASP A 153 2.94 12.66 -19.47
CA ASP A 153 1.70 13.23 -18.93
C ASP A 153 0.80 12.17 -18.27
N ILE A 154 1.40 11.06 -17.80
CA ILE A 154 0.74 9.97 -17.08
C ILE A 154 1.58 9.60 -15.85
N PRO A 155 0.96 9.11 -14.77
CA PRO A 155 1.67 8.76 -13.55
C PRO A 155 2.73 7.68 -13.80
N VAL A 156 3.95 7.98 -13.37
CA VAL A 156 5.08 7.05 -13.31
C VAL A 156 5.40 6.80 -11.83
N PHE A 157 5.55 5.55 -11.45
CA PHE A 157 5.83 5.15 -10.07
C PHE A 157 6.76 3.95 -10.05
N HIS A 158 7.88 4.07 -9.35
CA HIS A 158 8.74 2.92 -9.10
C HIS A 158 8.35 2.24 -7.77
N ASP A 159 7.87 0.99 -7.82
CA ASP A 159 7.31 0.33 -6.63
C ASP A 159 8.37 -0.03 -5.59
N ASP A 160 9.52 -0.57 -6.01
CA ASP A 160 10.62 -0.92 -5.07
C ASP A 160 11.13 0.28 -4.28
N GLN A 161 11.05 1.48 -4.86
CA GLN A 161 11.37 2.74 -4.20
C GLN A 161 10.23 3.18 -3.29
N HIS A 162 9.12 3.59 -3.91
CA HIS A 162 8.10 4.39 -3.23
C HIS A 162 7.08 3.51 -2.52
N GLY A 163 6.80 2.30 -3.02
CA GLY A 163 5.92 1.34 -2.37
C GLY A 163 6.45 0.95 -0.98
N THR A 164 7.71 0.53 -0.94
CA THR A 164 8.43 0.23 0.31
C THR A 164 8.42 1.44 1.25
N ALA A 165 8.71 2.64 0.73
CA ALA A 165 8.76 3.87 1.51
C ALA A 165 7.42 4.23 2.16
N VAL A 166 6.31 4.15 1.42
CA VAL A 166 4.97 4.49 1.90
C VAL A 166 4.53 3.57 3.05
N ILE A 167 4.74 2.26 2.90
CA ILE A 167 4.28 1.29 3.91
C ILE A 167 5.20 1.31 5.13
N SER A 168 6.51 1.42 4.91
CA SER A 168 7.48 1.59 5.99
C SER A 168 7.17 2.86 6.80
N ALA A 169 6.84 3.97 6.13
CA ALA A 169 6.41 5.21 6.77
C ALA A 169 5.11 5.05 7.58
N ALA A 170 4.11 4.34 7.04
CA ALA A 170 2.88 4.05 7.77
C ALA A 170 3.15 3.27 9.07
N ALA A 171 3.94 2.20 8.97
CA ALA A 171 4.34 1.39 10.12
C ALA A 171 5.15 2.21 11.13
N PHE A 172 6.07 3.04 10.65
CA PHE A 172 6.92 3.89 11.49
C PHE A 172 6.11 4.93 12.26
N SER A 173 5.14 5.59 11.61
CA SER A 173 4.23 6.54 12.26
C SER A 173 3.52 5.90 13.45
N ASN A 174 2.99 4.71 13.25
CA ASN A 174 2.27 3.98 14.28
C ASN A 174 3.19 3.46 15.39
N ALA A 175 4.40 3.01 15.02
CA ALA A 175 5.40 2.58 16.00
C ALA A 175 5.86 3.76 16.89
N ILE A 176 6.06 4.95 16.32
CA ILE A 176 6.39 6.18 17.07
C ILE A 176 5.29 6.49 18.10
N GLU A 177 4.02 6.43 17.67
CA GLU A 177 2.88 6.68 18.53
C GLU A 177 2.82 5.70 19.71
N ILE A 178 3.08 4.41 19.45
CA ILE A 178 3.09 3.37 20.48
C ILE A 178 4.21 3.59 21.51
N ILE A 179 5.41 4.02 21.07
CA ILE A 179 6.53 4.26 21.99
C ILE A 179 6.48 5.66 22.62
N GLY A 180 5.65 6.57 22.11
CA GLY A 180 5.47 7.91 22.64
C GLY A 180 6.71 8.82 22.52
N LYS A 181 7.57 8.60 21.51
CA LYS A 181 8.77 9.41 21.28
C LYS A 181 8.50 10.57 20.33
N ASP A 182 9.22 11.67 20.53
CA ASP A 182 9.24 12.82 19.62
C ASP A 182 10.13 12.49 18.40
N VAL A 183 9.52 12.39 17.23
CA VAL A 183 10.19 12.01 15.97
C VAL A 183 11.38 12.91 15.63
N SER A 184 11.34 14.19 16.02
CA SER A 184 12.42 15.14 15.74
C SER A 184 13.71 14.82 16.52
N LYS A 185 13.60 14.08 17.64
CA LYS A 185 14.72 13.71 18.51
C LYS A 185 15.25 12.31 18.23
N MET A 186 14.61 11.56 17.35
CA MET A 186 14.95 10.16 17.10
C MET A 186 16.17 10.04 16.20
N LYS A 187 17.14 9.22 16.61
CA LYS A 187 18.25 8.79 15.76
C LYS A 187 17.81 7.60 14.90
N VAL A 188 17.82 7.77 13.58
CA VAL A 188 17.35 6.76 12.62
C VAL A 188 18.51 6.28 11.75
N VAL A 189 18.70 4.96 11.70
CA VAL A 189 19.77 4.31 10.94
C VAL A 189 19.17 3.51 9.80
N PHE A 190 19.61 3.77 8.58
CA PHE A 190 19.29 2.99 7.39
C PHE A 190 20.45 2.07 7.03
N SER A 191 20.15 0.80 6.75
CA SER A 191 21.07 -0.13 6.09
C SER A 191 20.60 -0.41 4.68
N GLY A 192 21.43 -0.03 3.72
CA GLY A 192 21.11 0.05 2.30
C GLY A 192 21.41 1.46 1.77
N GLY A 193 22.15 1.53 0.67
CA GLY A 193 22.43 2.79 -0.07
C GLY A 193 21.81 2.80 -1.46
N GLY A 194 20.72 2.04 -1.64
CA GLY A 194 20.00 1.88 -2.90
C GLY A 194 18.66 2.60 -2.93
N ALA A 195 17.84 2.24 -3.91
CA ALA A 195 16.59 2.92 -4.25
C ALA A 195 15.58 2.95 -3.09
N ALA A 196 15.26 1.78 -2.53
CA ALA A 196 14.35 1.65 -1.39
C ALA A 196 14.80 2.44 -0.16
N ALA A 197 16.11 2.40 0.17
CA ALA A 197 16.64 3.06 1.37
C ALA A 197 16.52 4.58 1.28
N MET A 198 16.87 5.15 0.12
CA MET A 198 16.77 6.59 -0.11
C MET A 198 15.32 7.06 -0.14
N ALA A 199 14.43 6.29 -0.76
CA ALA A 199 13.00 6.61 -0.78
C ALA A 199 12.40 6.58 0.63
N CYS A 200 12.68 5.54 1.42
CA CYS A 200 12.26 5.46 2.82
C CYS A 200 12.82 6.63 3.64
N ALA A 201 14.12 6.94 3.50
CA ALA A 201 14.76 8.04 4.20
C ALA A 201 14.10 9.39 3.88
N ASN A 202 13.86 9.69 2.60
CA ASN A 202 13.14 10.91 2.20
C ASN A 202 11.74 10.99 2.81
N MET A 203 11.01 9.87 2.81
CA MET A 203 9.68 9.81 3.41
C MET A 203 9.72 10.09 4.92
N TYR A 204 10.72 9.56 5.62
CA TYR A 204 10.89 9.76 7.06
C TYR A 204 11.27 11.22 7.39
N LEU A 205 12.09 11.86 6.53
CA LEU A 205 12.38 13.29 6.62
C LEU A 205 11.10 14.12 6.45
N ASN A 206 10.26 13.80 5.45
CA ASN A 206 8.97 14.46 5.23
C ASN A 206 7.98 14.25 6.39
N MET A 207 8.17 13.22 7.20
CA MET A 207 7.38 12.92 8.40
C MET A 207 7.95 13.54 9.68
N GLY A 208 9.06 14.29 9.59
CA GLY A 208 9.59 15.07 10.72
C GLY A 208 10.88 14.52 11.35
N VAL A 209 11.48 13.45 10.82
CA VAL A 209 12.84 13.06 11.22
C VAL A 209 13.81 14.16 10.78
N LEU A 210 14.67 14.62 11.70
CA LEU A 210 15.67 15.63 11.36
C LEU A 210 16.83 15.03 10.56
N ARG A 211 17.33 15.79 9.57
CA ARG A 211 18.36 15.31 8.64
C ARG A 211 19.67 14.97 9.34
N GLU A 212 20.01 15.74 10.37
CA GLU A 212 21.16 15.57 11.24
C GLU A 212 21.06 14.33 12.15
N ASN A 213 19.88 13.74 12.32
CA ASN A 213 19.67 12.53 13.12
C ASN A 213 19.58 11.25 12.27
N LEU A 214 19.67 11.39 10.94
CA LEU A 214 19.60 10.29 9.99
C LEU A 214 21.01 9.84 9.55
N ILE A 215 21.30 8.55 9.69
CA ILE A 215 22.52 7.90 9.18
C ILE A 215 22.12 6.85 8.15
N MET A 216 22.79 6.85 6.99
CA MET A 216 22.64 5.81 5.99
C MET A 216 23.96 5.05 5.84
N CYS A 217 23.89 3.72 5.81
CA CYS A 217 25.01 2.84 5.58
C CYS A 217 24.79 2.07 4.28
N ASP A 218 25.84 1.90 3.47
CA ASP A 218 25.85 0.98 2.35
C ASP A 218 26.89 -0.13 2.54
N SER A 219 27.20 -0.89 1.49
CA SER A 219 28.16 -1.99 1.54
C SER A 219 29.59 -1.59 1.93
N LYS A 220 29.94 -0.29 1.94
CA LYS A 220 31.24 0.19 2.41
C LYS A 220 31.18 0.88 3.77
N GLY A 221 30.04 0.81 4.47
CA GLY A 221 29.81 1.46 5.75
C GLY A 221 29.02 2.77 5.64
N VAL A 222 29.20 3.66 6.60
CA VAL A 222 28.43 4.91 6.68
C VAL A 222 28.68 5.79 5.44
N ILE A 223 27.62 6.40 4.92
CA ILE A 223 27.69 7.43 3.88
C ILE A 223 27.96 8.78 4.57
N TYR A 224 29.19 9.29 4.45
CA TYR A 224 29.65 10.51 5.14
C TYR A 224 30.28 11.52 4.17
N LYS A 225 30.30 12.80 4.58
CA LYS A 225 30.87 13.88 3.77
C LYS A 225 32.36 13.66 3.53
N GLY A 226 32.78 13.68 2.26
CA GLY A 226 34.16 13.46 1.83
C GLY A 226 34.55 12.00 1.59
N ARG A 227 33.62 11.05 1.76
CA ARG A 227 33.82 9.66 1.35
C ARG A 227 33.98 9.59 -0.18
N LYS A 228 34.96 8.83 -0.67
CA LYS A 228 35.18 8.66 -2.12
C LYS A 228 34.62 7.35 -2.68
N ASP A 229 34.74 6.24 -1.93
CA ASP A 229 34.36 4.90 -2.42
C ASP A 229 32.84 4.72 -2.49
N GLY A 230 32.33 4.26 -3.63
CA GLY A 230 30.91 3.90 -3.83
C GLY A 230 29.91 5.06 -3.77
N MET A 231 30.36 6.32 -3.85
CA MET A 231 29.50 7.50 -3.82
C MET A 231 28.93 7.83 -5.21
N ASN A 232 27.74 8.42 -5.22
CA ASN A 232 27.08 8.96 -6.41
C ASN A 232 26.26 10.20 -6.02
N PRO A 233 25.77 11.01 -6.98
CA PRO A 233 25.05 12.25 -6.67
C PRO A 233 23.82 12.07 -5.77
N TYR A 234 23.16 10.92 -5.81
CA TYR A 234 22.01 10.61 -4.96
C TYR A 234 22.45 10.33 -3.51
N LYS A 235 23.52 9.54 -3.31
CA LYS A 235 24.11 9.25 -1.98
C LYS A 235 24.66 10.50 -1.29
N GLU A 236 25.20 11.45 -2.05
CA GLU A 236 25.74 12.71 -1.50
C GLU A 236 24.69 13.52 -0.72
N ARG A 237 23.41 13.38 -1.08
CA ARG A 237 22.27 14.00 -0.36
C ARG A 237 22.11 13.42 1.05
N PHE A 238 22.50 12.17 1.26
CA PHE A 238 22.43 11.42 2.53
C PHE A 238 23.76 11.38 3.32
N ALA A 239 24.83 11.97 2.79
CA ALA A 239 26.11 12.08 3.49
C ALA A 239 25.99 12.81 4.84
N THR A 240 26.32 12.12 5.93
CA THR A 240 26.33 12.67 7.28
C THR A 240 27.69 13.28 7.65
N THR A 241 27.71 14.16 8.65
CA THR A 241 28.92 14.69 9.30
C THR A 241 29.25 13.97 10.61
N MET A 242 28.40 13.04 11.06
CA MET A 242 28.62 12.28 12.29
C MET A 242 29.91 11.44 12.25
N PRO A 243 30.56 11.19 13.40
CA PRO A 243 31.82 10.45 13.46
C PRO A 243 31.69 8.95 13.21
N ALA A 244 30.46 8.40 13.17
CA ALA A 244 30.23 6.97 12.89
C ALA A 244 30.80 6.56 11.51
N ARG A 245 31.40 5.37 11.44
CA ARG A 245 31.99 4.85 10.18
C ARG A 245 31.45 3.47 9.80
N THR A 246 31.09 2.65 10.78
CA THR A 246 30.50 1.33 10.55
C THR A 246 29.00 1.31 10.89
N LEU A 247 28.28 0.29 10.41
CA LEU A 247 26.89 0.06 10.81
C LEU A 247 26.78 -0.13 12.33
N ALA A 248 27.71 -0.88 12.94
CA ALA A 248 27.76 -1.08 14.39
C ALA A 248 27.89 0.26 15.15
N ASP A 249 28.69 1.21 14.64
CA ASP A 249 28.81 2.53 15.26
C ASP A 249 27.53 3.36 15.10
N ALA A 250 26.89 3.27 13.95
CA ALA A 250 25.62 3.96 13.69
C ALA A 250 24.51 3.46 14.63
N MET A 251 24.45 2.16 14.89
CA MET A 251 23.42 1.51 15.71
C MET A 251 23.45 1.87 17.20
N LYS A 252 24.61 2.29 17.72
CA LYS A 252 24.76 2.70 19.14
C LYS A 252 23.79 3.84 19.46
N GLY A 253 22.87 3.58 20.39
CA GLY A 253 21.83 4.53 20.82
C GLY A 253 20.83 4.91 19.73
N ALA A 254 20.73 4.16 18.63
CA ALA A 254 19.71 4.42 17.60
C ALA A 254 18.31 4.10 18.14
N ASP A 255 17.34 4.95 17.83
CA ASP A 255 15.93 4.75 18.16
C ASP A 255 15.22 3.88 17.11
N ALA A 256 15.67 3.96 15.86
CA ALA A 256 15.13 3.17 14.77
C ALA A 256 16.21 2.65 13.83
N PHE A 257 16.02 1.42 13.36
CA PHE A 257 16.80 0.78 12.32
C PHE A 257 15.87 0.36 11.17
N ILE A 258 16.19 0.80 9.95
CA ILE A 258 15.47 0.46 8.73
C ILE A 258 16.43 -0.26 7.76
N GLY A 259 16.28 -1.56 7.65
CA GLY A 259 17.04 -2.44 6.76
C GLY A 259 16.30 -2.71 5.46
N VAL A 260 16.93 -2.37 4.34
CA VAL A 260 16.53 -2.74 2.97
C VAL A 260 17.80 -3.12 2.20
N SER A 261 18.52 -4.09 2.76
CA SER A 261 19.88 -4.44 2.40
C SER A 261 20.00 -5.94 2.11
N VAL A 262 20.83 -6.64 2.86
CA VAL A 262 21.15 -8.05 2.64
C VAL A 262 20.97 -8.83 3.93
N LYS A 263 20.74 -10.13 3.77
CA LYS A 263 20.67 -11.09 4.87
C LYS A 263 21.89 -10.98 5.80
N ASP A 264 21.66 -11.18 7.10
CA ASP A 264 22.69 -11.29 8.15
C ASP A 264 23.59 -10.04 8.30
N ALA A 265 23.13 -8.88 7.83
CA ALA A 265 23.85 -7.61 7.95
C ALA A 265 23.88 -7.04 9.38
N VAL A 266 22.95 -7.47 10.25
CA VAL A 266 22.80 -6.98 11.62
C VAL A 266 23.05 -8.11 12.61
N THR A 267 23.84 -7.83 13.66
CA THR A 267 24.11 -8.80 14.74
C THR A 267 23.32 -8.48 16.01
N PRO A 268 23.09 -9.46 16.90
CA PRO A 268 22.45 -9.23 18.20
C PRO A 268 23.15 -8.16 19.05
N GLU A 269 24.48 -8.04 18.96
CA GLU A 269 25.25 -7.02 19.69
C GLU A 269 24.91 -5.60 19.23
N MET A 270 24.71 -5.40 17.91
CA MET A 270 24.27 -4.12 17.37
C MET A 270 22.89 -3.76 17.90
N VAL A 271 21.96 -4.71 17.92
CA VAL A 271 20.59 -4.52 18.44
C VAL A 271 20.61 -4.22 19.94
N LYS A 272 21.44 -4.92 20.72
CA LYS A 272 21.62 -4.66 22.15
C LYS A 272 22.13 -3.23 22.41
N SER A 273 22.89 -2.65 21.49
CA SER A 273 23.43 -1.28 21.63
C SER A 273 22.44 -0.15 21.32
N MET A 274 21.25 -0.46 20.78
CA MET A 274 20.23 0.53 20.44
C MET A 274 19.58 1.18 21.67
N ALA A 275 18.85 2.28 21.48
CA ALA A 275 18.09 2.93 22.55
C ALA A 275 16.91 2.06 23.04
N LYS A 276 16.33 2.38 24.21
CA LYS A 276 15.11 1.74 24.75
C LYS A 276 13.95 1.80 23.75
N ASP A 277 13.14 0.75 23.68
CA ASP A 277 11.97 0.62 22.78
C ASP A 277 12.34 0.88 21.29
N PRO A 278 13.31 0.15 20.73
CA PRO A 278 13.82 0.42 19.40
C PRO A 278 12.82 -0.07 18.35
N ILE A 279 12.68 0.70 17.28
CA ILE A 279 11.93 0.29 16.09
C ILE A 279 12.91 -0.39 15.13
N ILE A 280 12.69 -1.66 14.78
CA ILE A 280 13.60 -2.44 13.95
C ILE A 280 12.82 -3.03 12.78
N PHE A 281 12.95 -2.41 11.61
CA PHE A 281 12.34 -2.87 10.37
C PHE A 281 13.42 -3.57 9.53
N ALA A 282 13.43 -4.91 9.53
CA ALA A 282 14.39 -5.73 8.78
C ALA A 282 13.69 -6.31 7.54
N MET A 283 13.74 -5.57 6.43
CA MET A 283 12.85 -5.77 5.28
C MET A 283 13.55 -6.44 4.08
N ALA A 284 14.79 -6.89 4.21
CA ALA A 284 15.43 -7.70 3.18
C ALA A 284 14.63 -9.00 2.90
N ASN A 285 14.52 -9.36 1.62
CA ASN A 285 13.83 -10.56 1.16
C ASN A 285 14.78 -11.48 0.38
N PRO A 286 14.60 -12.81 0.44
CA PRO A 286 13.62 -13.53 1.27
C PRO A 286 14.00 -13.65 2.75
N ASN A 287 15.26 -13.34 3.09
CA ASN A 287 15.77 -13.43 4.45
C ASN A 287 16.13 -12.02 4.98
N PRO A 288 15.63 -11.61 6.16
CA PRO A 288 15.85 -10.28 6.70
C PRO A 288 17.31 -10.07 7.15
N GLU A 289 17.68 -8.82 7.41
CA GLU A 289 18.99 -8.44 7.96
C GLU A 289 19.32 -9.13 9.29
N ILE A 290 18.29 -9.39 10.08
CA ILE A 290 18.31 -10.16 11.33
C ILE A 290 16.90 -10.73 11.55
N LEU A 291 16.83 -11.94 12.09
CA LEU A 291 15.56 -12.60 12.39
C LEU A 291 14.89 -12.00 13.65
N PRO A 292 13.55 -11.87 13.69
CA PRO A 292 12.82 -11.38 14.87
C PRO A 292 13.15 -12.14 16.16
N GLU A 293 13.37 -13.45 16.07
CA GLU A 293 13.73 -14.29 17.21
C GLU A 293 15.09 -13.89 17.81
N GLU A 294 16.06 -13.53 16.96
CA GLU A 294 17.38 -13.06 17.42
C GLU A 294 17.30 -11.66 18.02
N ILE A 295 16.43 -10.79 17.48
CA ILE A 295 16.16 -9.47 18.08
C ILE A 295 15.61 -9.66 19.50
N HIS A 296 14.55 -10.46 19.66
CA HIS A 296 13.85 -10.59 20.94
C HIS A 296 14.69 -11.28 22.03
N LYS A 297 15.70 -12.09 21.67
CA LYS A 297 16.69 -12.63 22.62
C LYS A 297 17.47 -11.53 23.36
N VAL A 298 17.74 -10.40 22.69
CA VAL A 298 18.57 -9.33 23.26
C VAL A 298 17.78 -8.06 23.58
N ARG A 299 16.62 -7.84 22.95
CA ARG A 299 15.74 -6.68 23.09
C ARG A 299 14.27 -7.09 23.00
N SER A 300 13.73 -7.54 24.12
CA SER A 300 12.30 -7.90 24.25
C SER A 300 11.36 -6.70 24.10
N ASP A 301 11.88 -5.48 24.26
CA ASP A 301 11.18 -4.21 24.09
C ASP A 301 11.19 -3.68 22.65
N ALA A 302 11.75 -4.41 21.69
CA ALA A 302 11.77 -3.98 20.29
C ALA A 302 10.39 -4.07 19.62
N ILE A 303 10.07 -3.10 18.77
CA ILE A 303 8.98 -3.20 17.80
C ILE A 303 9.59 -3.65 16.47
N VAL A 304 9.16 -4.80 15.97
CA VAL A 304 9.78 -5.44 14.80
C VAL A 304 8.82 -5.48 13.62
N ALA A 305 9.34 -5.19 12.42
CA ALA A 305 8.64 -5.39 11.16
C ALA A 305 9.59 -6.06 10.16
N THR A 306 9.04 -6.87 9.24
CA THR A 306 9.82 -7.55 8.21
C THR A 306 9.10 -7.54 6.85
N GLY A 307 9.77 -7.98 5.79
CA GLY A 307 9.12 -8.22 4.49
C GLY A 307 8.31 -9.53 4.43
N ARG A 308 8.48 -10.42 5.41
CA ARG A 308 7.91 -11.77 5.38
C ARG A 308 6.50 -11.85 5.96
N SER A 309 5.67 -12.69 5.36
CA SER A 309 4.25 -12.85 5.72
C SER A 309 4.01 -13.66 6.98
N ASP A 310 4.97 -14.48 7.40
CA ASP A 310 4.89 -15.31 8.59
C ASP A 310 5.22 -14.57 9.88
N TYR A 311 5.68 -13.32 9.80
CA TYR A 311 5.91 -12.46 10.96
C TYR A 311 4.82 -11.38 11.13
N PRO A 312 4.66 -10.85 12.35
CA PRO A 312 3.91 -9.62 12.60
C PRO A 312 4.43 -8.46 11.74
N ASN A 313 3.60 -7.44 11.54
CA ASN A 313 3.98 -6.19 10.85
C ASN A 313 4.68 -6.38 9.50
N GLN A 314 4.08 -7.18 8.60
CA GLN A 314 4.64 -7.39 7.27
C GLN A 314 4.59 -6.11 6.42
N VAL A 315 5.74 -5.52 6.11
CA VAL A 315 5.88 -4.43 5.14
C VAL A 315 5.92 -5.03 3.74
N ASN A 316 4.78 -5.00 3.04
CA ASN A 316 4.63 -5.60 1.72
C ASN A 316 4.02 -4.61 0.73
N ASN A 317 4.74 -4.34 -0.37
CA ASN A 317 4.40 -3.36 -1.41
C ASN A 317 2.97 -3.47 -1.96
N VAL A 318 2.34 -4.65 -1.87
CA VAL A 318 0.94 -4.86 -2.22
C VAL A 318 -0.04 -3.93 -1.49
N LEU A 319 0.33 -3.42 -0.31
CA LEU A 319 -0.46 -2.44 0.44
C LEU A 319 -0.41 -1.02 -0.15
N CYS A 320 0.45 -0.77 -1.14
CA CYS A 320 0.66 0.55 -1.74
C CYS A 320 0.27 0.59 -3.22
N PHE A 321 1.03 -0.07 -4.11
CA PHE A 321 0.94 0.20 -5.54
C PHE A 321 -0.47 0.03 -6.15
N PRO A 322 -1.30 -0.98 -5.81
CA PRO A 322 -2.61 -1.13 -6.45
C PRO A 322 -3.48 0.09 -6.15
N PHE A 323 -3.46 0.55 -4.90
CA PHE A 323 -4.34 1.60 -4.41
C PHE A 323 -3.82 3.01 -4.74
N MET A 324 -2.50 3.17 -4.78
CA MET A 324 -1.83 4.38 -5.27
C MET A 324 -2.25 4.65 -6.73
N PHE A 325 -2.13 3.63 -7.60
CA PHE A 325 -2.57 3.77 -8.98
C PHE A 325 -4.08 3.91 -9.10
N ARG A 326 -4.89 3.25 -8.27
CA ARG A 326 -6.35 3.41 -8.33
C ARG A 326 -6.75 4.87 -8.15
N GLY A 327 -6.25 5.52 -7.10
CA GLY A 327 -6.51 6.93 -6.84
C GLY A 327 -5.99 7.84 -7.95
N ALA A 328 -4.78 7.56 -8.47
CA ALA A 328 -4.18 8.33 -9.56
C ALA A 328 -4.91 8.17 -10.90
N LEU A 329 -5.38 6.96 -11.23
CA LEU A 329 -6.10 6.68 -12.47
C LEU A 329 -7.51 7.28 -12.44
N ASP A 330 -8.23 7.17 -11.32
CA ASP A 330 -9.59 7.72 -11.19
C ASP A 330 -9.63 9.24 -11.28
N THR A 331 -8.55 9.89 -10.86
CA THR A 331 -8.38 11.34 -11.01
C THR A 331 -7.69 11.77 -12.31
N ARG A 332 -7.36 10.80 -13.17
CA ARG A 332 -6.53 10.98 -14.37
C ARG A 332 -5.30 11.84 -14.05
N SER A 333 -4.64 11.61 -12.92
CA SER A 333 -3.50 12.42 -12.48
C SER A 333 -2.42 12.50 -13.55
N ARG A 334 -1.71 13.63 -13.61
CA ARG A 334 -0.53 13.78 -14.47
C ARG A 334 0.70 13.07 -13.90
N GLN A 335 0.77 12.98 -12.57
CA GLN A 335 1.87 12.37 -11.83
C GLN A 335 1.40 11.82 -10.48
N ILE A 336 2.24 10.97 -9.87
CA ILE A 336 2.16 10.65 -8.43
C ILE A 336 3.23 11.50 -7.73
N ASN A 337 2.79 12.49 -6.94
CA ASN A 337 3.66 13.41 -6.21
C ASN A 337 3.89 12.96 -4.75
N GLU A 338 4.68 13.74 -3.99
CA GLU A 338 5.02 13.40 -2.61
C GLU A 338 3.83 13.48 -1.65
N GLU A 339 2.93 14.44 -1.84
CA GLU A 339 1.72 14.60 -1.03
C GLU A 339 0.79 13.38 -1.15
N MET A 340 0.65 12.82 -2.37
CA MET A 340 -0.09 11.57 -2.59
C MET A 340 0.54 10.39 -1.84
N LYS A 341 1.87 10.29 -1.81
CA LYS A 341 2.59 9.24 -1.04
C LYS A 341 2.34 9.40 0.45
N VAL A 342 2.44 10.62 0.97
CA VAL A 342 2.17 10.93 2.38
C VAL A 342 0.71 10.64 2.75
N ALA A 343 -0.24 10.97 1.88
CA ALA A 343 -1.65 10.66 2.08
C ALA A 343 -1.89 9.14 2.15
N ALA A 344 -1.26 8.35 1.27
CA ALA A 344 -1.33 6.90 1.31
C ALA A 344 -0.77 6.32 2.61
N ALA A 345 0.40 6.79 3.06
CA ALA A 345 1.02 6.33 4.30
C ALA A 345 0.15 6.64 5.52
N LYS A 346 -0.41 7.86 5.59
CA LYS A 346 -1.35 8.25 6.65
C LYS A 346 -2.61 7.40 6.62
N ALA A 347 -3.19 7.14 5.45
CA ALA A 347 -4.38 6.32 5.33
C ALA A 347 -4.16 4.88 5.82
N LEU A 348 -3.02 4.27 5.47
CA LEU A 348 -2.63 2.95 5.98
C LEU A 348 -2.44 2.95 7.50
N ALA A 349 -1.75 3.97 8.02
CA ALA A 349 -1.50 4.09 9.45
C ALA A 349 -2.81 4.22 10.25
N GLN A 350 -3.76 5.02 9.77
CA GLN A 350 -5.06 5.17 10.42
C GLN A 350 -5.92 3.90 10.31
N LEU A 351 -5.96 3.24 9.15
CA LEU A 351 -6.72 2.00 8.98
C LEU A 351 -6.26 0.90 9.94
N ALA A 352 -4.97 0.82 10.27
CA ALA A 352 -4.46 -0.17 11.23
C ALA A 352 -5.03 0.00 12.66
N LYS A 353 -5.55 1.18 12.98
CA LYS A 353 -6.13 1.52 14.28
C LYS A 353 -7.61 1.18 14.38
N GLU A 354 -8.27 1.01 13.24
CA GLU A 354 -9.67 0.63 13.17
C GLU A 354 -9.88 -0.83 13.60
N PRO A 355 -11.03 -1.17 14.21
CA PRO A 355 -11.39 -2.55 14.50
C PRO A 355 -11.25 -3.43 13.25
N VAL A 356 -10.58 -4.57 13.39
CA VAL A 356 -10.30 -5.48 12.26
C VAL A 356 -11.50 -6.41 12.03
N PRO A 357 -12.11 -6.44 10.82
CA PRO A 357 -13.26 -7.28 10.54
C PRO A 357 -12.92 -8.77 10.60
N ASP A 358 -13.89 -9.58 11.04
CA ASP A 358 -13.79 -11.05 11.09
C ASP A 358 -13.31 -11.68 9.77
N MET A 359 -13.72 -11.11 8.63
CA MET A 359 -13.32 -11.65 7.32
C MET A 359 -11.81 -11.55 7.08
N VAL A 360 -11.15 -10.55 7.65
CA VAL A 360 -9.70 -10.41 7.59
C VAL A 360 -9.08 -11.48 8.48
N SER A 361 -9.53 -11.61 9.73
CA SER A 361 -9.08 -12.67 10.64
C SER A 361 -9.23 -14.07 10.03
N ALA A 362 -10.35 -14.36 9.37
CA ALA A 362 -10.59 -15.64 8.69
C ALA A 362 -9.58 -15.94 7.58
N ALA A 363 -9.15 -14.91 6.82
CA ALA A 363 -8.12 -15.08 5.78
C ALA A 363 -6.74 -15.43 6.35
N TYR A 364 -6.52 -15.22 7.65
CA TYR A 364 -5.27 -15.51 8.36
C TYR A 364 -5.49 -16.53 9.50
N GLY A 365 -6.29 -17.56 9.25
CA GLY A 365 -6.46 -18.71 10.15
C GLY A 365 -7.21 -18.39 11.45
N GLY A 366 -8.00 -17.32 11.49
CA GLY A 366 -8.74 -16.90 12.69
C GLY A 366 -7.96 -16.00 13.64
N THR A 367 -6.75 -15.58 13.27
CA THR A 367 -5.93 -14.69 14.08
C THR A 367 -6.64 -13.35 14.32
N LYS A 368 -6.84 -12.97 15.58
CA LYS A 368 -7.36 -11.64 15.94
C LYS A 368 -6.23 -10.61 15.83
N PHE A 369 -6.53 -9.48 15.21
CA PHE A 369 -5.58 -8.38 15.04
C PHE A 369 -6.09 -7.16 15.80
N THR A 370 -5.20 -6.50 16.54
CA THR A 370 -5.52 -5.28 17.29
C THR A 370 -4.32 -4.37 17.28
N PHE A 371 -4.55 -3.09 17.03
CA PHE A 371 -3.50 -2.08 16.98
C PHE A 371 -2.55 -2.16 18.18
N GLY A 372 -1.25 -2.23 17.90
CA GLY A 372 -0.22 -2.38 18.91
C GLY A 372 1.11 -2.81 18.32
N ARG A 373 2.04 -3.24 19.19
CA ARG A 373 3.43 -3.57 18.81
C ARG A 373 3.53 -4.66 17.73
N GLU A 374 2.55 -5.55 17.64
CA GLU A 374 2.48 -6.65 16.67
C GLU A 374 1.51 -6.38 15.50
N TYR A 375 0.88 -5.20 15.47
CA TYR A 375 -0.04 -4.78 14.41
C TYR A 375 0.03 -3.27 14.16
N LEU A 376 1.00 -2.87 13.35
CA LEU A 376 1.26 -1.48 12.96
C LEU A 376 0.61 -1.09 11.64
N ILE A 377 0.34 -2.06 10.77
CA ILE A 377 -0.14 -1.85 9.40
C ILE A 377 -1.19 -2.90 9.06
N PRO A 378 -2.19 -2.55 8.22
CA PRO A 378 -3.25 -3.48 7.84
C PRO A 378 -2.69 -4.66 7.04
N LYS A 379 -3.46 -5.74 6.98
CA LYS A 379 -3.06 -6.92 6.20
C LYS A 379 -3.43 -6.76 4.72
N PRO A 380 -2.65 -7.32 3.78
CA PRO A 380 -2.94 -7.27 2.34
C PRO A 380 -4.37 -7.66 1.94
N PHE A 381 -4.93 -8.68 2.58
CA PHE A 381 -6.30 -9.14 2.31
C PHE A 381 -7.38 -8.35 3.06
N ASP A 382 -7.04 -7.24 3.72
CA ASP A 382 -8.03 -6.32 4.25
C ASP A 382 -8.65 -5.53 3.08
N PRO A 383 -9.93 -5.78 2.75
CA PRO A 383 -10.57 -5.15 1.60
C PRO A 383 -10.76 -3.64 1.78
N ARG A 384 -10.66 -3.13 3.02
CA ARG A 384 -10.80 -1.71 3.32
C ARG A 384 -9.62 -0.88 2.84
N VAL A 385 -8.46 -1.49 2.58
CA VAL A 385 -7.28 -0.75 2.09
C VAL A 385 -7.62 0.03 0.81
N LEU A 386 -8.41 -0.55 -0.10
CA LEU A 386 -8.92 0.15 -1.29
C LEU A 386 -9.72 1.40 -0.94
N LEU A 387 -10.61 1.30 0.05
CA LEU A 387 -11.53 2.36 0.46
C LEU A 387 -10.88 3.44 1.33
N TRP A 388 -9.65 3.22 1.78
CA TRP A 388 -8.88 4.18 2.58
C TRP A 388 -7.79 4.84 1.74
N VAL A 389 -6.98 4.04 1.05
CA VAL A 389 -5.78 4.54 0.36
C VAL A 389 -6.15 5.25 -0.95
N ALA A 390 -6.98 4.65 -1.80
CA ALA A 390 -7.31 5.27 -3.09
C ALA A 390 -8.05 6.62 -2.94
N PRO A 391 -9.03 6.78 -2.03
CA PRO A 391 -9.63 8.07 -1.71
C PRO A 391 -8.63 9.11 -1.19
N ALA A 392 -7.75 8.74 -0.25
CA ALA A 392 -6.74 9.66 0.27
C ALA A 392 -5.78 10.14 -0.84
N VAL A 393 -5.37 9.24 -1.72
CA VAL A 393 -4.52 9.55 -2.88
C VAL A 393 -5.25 10.44 -3.89
N ALA A 394 -6.51 10.15 -4.21
CA ALA A 394 -7.33 10.92 -5.13
C ALA A 394 -7.61 12.34 -4.61
N GLN A 395 -7.83 12.47 -3.30
CA GLN A 395 -7.98 13.76 -2.63
C GLN A 395 -6.68 14.55 -2.69
N ALA A 396 -5.55 13.97 -2.32
CA ALA A 396 -4.25 14.63 -2.40
C ALA A 396 -3.93 15.08 -3.85
N ALA A 397 -4.24 14.25 -4.85
CA ALA A 397 -4.08 14.62 -6.26
C ALA A 397 -4.93 15.82 -6.68
N THR A 398 -6.14 15.93 -6.11
CA THR A 398 -7.05 17.06 -6.32
C THR A 398 -6.50 18.33 -5.67
N GLU A 399 -6.06 18.23 -4.41
CA GLU A 399 -5.55 19.36 -3.62
C GLU A 399 -4.25 19.94 -4.20
N THR A 400 -3.37 19.10 -4.74
CA THR A 400 -2.10 19.55 -5.34
C THR A 400 -2.23 20.00 -6.79
N GLY A 401 -3.43 19.86 -7.39
CA GLY A 401 -3.71 20.27 -8.76
C GLY A 401 -3.15 19.35 -9.85
N VAL A 402 -2.66 18.16 -9.50
CA VAL A 402 -2.16 17.18 -10.49
C VAL A 402 -3.28 16.34 -11.12
N ALA A 403 -4.48 16.33 -10.52
CA ALA A 403 -5.68 15.67 -11.03
C ALA A 403 -6.26 16.41 -12.25
N ARG A 404 -6.44 15.71 -13.38
CA ARG A 404 -7.21 16.23 -14.53
C ARG A 404 -8.72 16.05 -14.34
N LEU A 405 -9.12 15.08 -13.53
CA LEU A 405 -10.50 14.83 -13.13
C LEU A 405 -10.60 14.86 -11.59
N PRO A 406 -10.65 16.05 -10.97
CA PRO A 406 -10.73 16.19 -9.51
C PRO A 406 -11.97 15.50 -8.91
N ILE A 407 -11.80 14.86 -7.76
CA ILE A 407 -12.93 14.29 -7.01
C ILE A 407 -13.69 15.41 -6.30
N LYS A 408 -14.96 15.61 -6.64
CA LYS A 408 -15.82 16.62 -6.02
C LYS A 408 -16.48 16.15 -4.72
N ASP A 409 -16.77 14.86 -4.64
CA ASP A 409 -17.41 14.22 -3.49
C ASP A 409 -16.71 12.90 -3.21
N ILE A 410 -15.99 12.88 -2.08
CA ILE A 410 -15.18 11.74 -1.65
C ILE A 410 -16.03 10.54 -1.24
N GLU A 411 -17.25 10.77 -0.74
CA GLU A 411 -18.14 9.68 -0.30
C GLU A 411 -18.75 9.00 -1.52
N THR A 412 -19.23 9.77 -2.50
CA THR A 412 -19.65 9.21 -3.80
C THR A 412 -18.51 8.42 -4.47
N TYR A 413 -17.26 8.90 -4.36
CA TYR A 413 -16.11 8.17 -4.89
C TYR A 413 -15.89 6.83 -4.16
N LYS A 414 -15.91 6.81 -2.82
CA LYS A 414 -15.83 5.57 -2.04
C LYS A 414 -16.94 4.57 -2.43
N GLU A 415 -18.17 5.03 -2.59
CA GLU A 415 -19.29 4.17 -3.04
C GLU A 415 -19.06 3.55 -4.44
N SER A 416 -18.35 4.27 -5.32
CA SER A 416 -17.95 3.74 -6.62
C SER A 416 -16.90 2.64 -6.50
N LEU A 417 -15.94 2.78 -5.56
CA LEU A 417 -14.92 1.77 -5.30
C LEU A 417 -15.52 0.49 -4.70
N GLU A 418 -16.51 0.59 -3.82
CA GLU A 418 -17.23 -0.59 -3.30
C GLU A 418 -17.84 -1.44 -4.41
N THR A 419 -18.25 -0.81 -5.52
CA THR A 419 -18.81 -1.51 -6.69
C THR A 419 -17.77 -2.40 -7.36
N LEU A 420 -16.49 -1.98 -7.35
CA LEU A 420 -15.38 -2.74 -7.93
C LEU A 420 -15.04 -4.00 -7.13
N MET A 421 -15.47 -4.08 -5.86
CA MET A 421 -15.18 -5.20 -4.97
C MET A 421 -16.14 -6.40 -5.18
N GLY A 422 -17.10 -6.27 -6.10
CA GLY A 422 -17.96 -7.34 -6.60
C GLY A 422 -19.39 -7.36 -6.02
N ASN A 423 -20.20 -8.31 -6.49
CA ASN A 423 -21.65 -8.38 -6.26
C ASN A 423 -22.05 -8.34 -4.78
N ARG A 424 -21.28 -8.97 -3.88
CA ARG A 424 -21.55 -8.97 -2.44
C ARG A 424 -21.55 -7.54 -1.87
N TYR A 425 -20.57 -6.72 -2.25
CA TYR A 425 -20.47 -5.33 -1.80
C TYR A 425 -21.56 -4.47 -2.45
N MET A 426 -21.91 -4.72 -3.71
CA MET A 426 -23.05 -4.04 -4.36
C MET A 426 -24.39 -4.30 -3.66
N VAL A 427 -24.66 -5.55 -3.27
CA VAL A 427 -25.90 -5.92 -2.55
C VAL A 427 -25.95 -5.22 -1.20
N MET A 428 -24.87 -5.31 -0.41
CA MET A 428 -24.78 -4.62 0.89
C MET A 428 -24.91 -3.10 0.76
N ARG A 429 -24.30 -2.49 -0.27
CA ARG A 429 -24.47 -1.06 -0.58
C ARG A 429 -25.92 -0.71 -0.86
N THR A 430 -26.62 -1.52 -1.65
CA THR A 430 -28.03 -1.27 -1.99
C THR A 430 -28.91 -1.29 -0.73
N LEU A 431 -28.67 -2.25 0.16
CA LEU A 431 -29.36 -2.33 1.46
C LEU A 431 -29.04 -1.11 2.34
N ARG A 432 -27.75 -0.77 2.48
CA ARG A 432 -27.27 0.38 3.26
C ARG A 432 -27.84 1.71 2.77
N ASN A 433 -27.78 1.98 1.46
CA ASN A 433 -28.29 3.22 0.88
C ASN A 433 -29.81 3.33 1.00
N SER A 434 -30.53 2.21 0.90
CA SER A 434 -31.97 2.17 1.15
C SER A 434 -32.28 2.51 2.61
N ALA A 435 -31.54 1.92 3.55
CA ALA A 435 -31.69 2.20 4.98
C ALA A 435 -31.39 3.69 5.30
N LYS A 436 -30.27 4.22 4.81
CA LYS A 436 -29.91 5.64 4.99
C LYS A 436 -30.95 6.60 4.41
N LYS A 437 -31.51 6.31 3.23
CA LYS A 437 -32.57 7.14 2.63
C LYS A 437 -33.83 7.15 3.48
N VAL A 438 -34.25 6.00 4.00
CA VAL A 438 -35.40 5.91 4.91
C VAL A 438 -35.13 6.71 6.19
N SER A 439 -33.90 6.68 6.70
CA SER A 439 -33.50 7.40 7.91
C SER A 439 -33.39 8.91 7.69
N ALA A 440 -32.82 9.36 6.56
CA ALA A 440 -32.71 10.77 6.21
C ALA A 440 -34.07 11.43 5.91
N ALA A 441 -35.08 10.65 5.50
CA ALA A 441 -36.44 11.13 5.31
C ALA A 441 -37.23 11.32 6.62
N LYS A 442 -36.66 10.94 7.77
CA LYS A 442 -37.27 11.09 9.10
C LYS A 442 -36.57 12.21 9.88
N SER A 443 -37.31 12.84 10.79
CA SER A 443 -36.77 13.89 11.69
C SER A 443 -35.79 13.35 12.74
N HIS A 444 -35.75 12.03 12.91
CA HIS A 444 -34.90 11.29 13.84
C HIS A 444 -34.50 9.97 13.19
N LEU A 445 -33.32 9.45 13.56
CA LEU A 445 -32.90 8.13 13.09
C LEU A 445 -33.88 7.07 13.62
N PRO A 446 -34.23 6.05 12.81
CA PRO A 446 -35.01 4.92 13.31
C PRO A 446 -34.24 4.22 14.42
N ARG A 447 -34.93 3.72 15.44
CA ARG A 447 -34.31 2.96 16.53
C ARG A 447 -34.18 1.49 16.12
N LEU A 448 -32.99 0.91 16.26
CA LEU A 448 -32.72 -0.49 15.94
C LEU A 448 -32.31 -1.24 17.20
N VAL A 449 -33.12 -2.21 17.61
CA VAL A 449 -32.89 -3.00 18.81
C VAL A 449 -31.99 -4.18 18.47
N PHE A 450 -30.89 -4.32 19.19
CA PHE A 450 -29.95 -5.42 19.11
C PHE A 450 -30.16 -6.33 20.32
N ALA A 451 -30.78 -7.49 20.08
CA ALA A 451 -31.23 -8.41 21.13
C ALA A 451 -30.10 -9.08 21.92
N GLU A 452 -28.90 -9.18 21.33
CA GLU A 452 -27.71 -9.79 21.94
C GLU A 452 -26.66 -8.71 22.24
N GLY A 453 -27.00 -7.70 23.04
CA GLY A 453 -26.11 -6.57 23.34
C GLY A 453 -24.81 -6.96 24.05
N GLU A 454 -24.75 -8.15 24.64
CA GLU A 454 -23.55 -8.70 25.27
C GLU A 454 -22.60 -9.40 24.28
N ASN A 455 -23.01 -9.59 23.02
CA ASN A 455 -22.21 -10.24 22.00
C ASN A 455 -21.27 -9.23 21.32
N GLU A 456 -19.98 -9.53 21.28
CA GLU A 456 -18.94 -8.66 20.69
C GLU A 456 -19.24 -8.26 19.24
N LYS A 457 -19.77 -9.20 18.44
CA LYS A 457 -20.09 -8.95 17.03
C LYS A 457 -21.26 -8.00 16.88
N ILE A 458 -22.21 -8.09 17.79
CA ILE A 458 -23.41 -7.25 17.81
C ILE A 458 -23.06 -5.83 18.23
N LEU A 459 -22.13 -5.66 19.18
CA LEU A 459 -21.59 -4.36 19.54
C LEU A 459 -20.88 -3.70 18.34
N GLN A 460 -20.02 -4.41 17.62
CA GLN A 460 -19.37 -3.86 16.42
C GLN A 460 -20.38 -3.47 15.33
N ALA A 461 -21.42 -4.29 15.12
CA ALA A 461 -22.49 -3.99 14.17
C ALA A 461 -23.30 -2.74 14.60
N ALA A 462 -23.59 -2.61 15.89
CA ALA A 462 -24.29 -1.46 16.45
C ALA A 462 -23.49 -0.16 16.27
N LEU A 463 -22.17 -0.20 16.49
CA LEU A 463 -21.29 0.96 16.26
C LEU A 463 -21.29 1.36 14.78
N THR A 464 -21.16 0.37 13.87
CA THR A 464 -21.21 0.63 12.42
C THR A 464 -22.53 1.29 12.01
N VAL A 465 -23.66 0.82 12.53
CA VAL A 465 -25.00 1.37 12.26
C VAL A 465 -25.12 2.82 12.76
N LEU A 466 -24.53 3.13 13.91
CA LEU A 466 -24.48 4.47 14.48
C LEU A 466 -23.60 5.41 13.65
N ASP A 467 -22.35 5.03 13.40
CA ASP A 467 -21.36 5.84 12.68
C ASP A 467 -21.82 6.16 11.26
N GLU A 468 -22.49 5.21 10.60
CA GLU A 468 -23.04 5.39 9.26
C GLU A 468 -24.38 6.13 9.23
N LYS A 469 -24.90 6.54 10.40
CA LYS A 469 -26.19 7.23 10.55
C LYS A 469 -27.35 6.44 9.92
N ILE A 470 -27.31 5.12 10.07
CA ILE A 470 -28.38 4.23 9.60
C ILE A 470 -29.52 4.22 10.62
N ALA A 471 -29.21 4.06 11.91
CA ALA A 471 -30.19 3.95 12.98
C ALA A 471 -29.55 4.34 14.32
N GLU A 472 -30.39 4.66 15.32
CA GLU A 472 -29.98 4.73 16.71
C GLU A 472 -30.03 3.32 17.32
N PRO A 473 -28.89 2.70 17.66
CA PRO A 473 -28.88 1.38 18.28
C PRO A 473 -29.52 1.43 19.68
N ILE A 474 -30.18 0.34 20.08
CA ILE A 474 -30.55 0.04 21.46
C ILE A 474 -30.01 -1.34 21.76
N LEU A 475 -29.18 -1.47 22.79
CA LEU A 475 -28.58 -2.75 23.17
C LEU A 475 -29.41 -3.40 24.26
N LEU A 476 -29.83 -4.66 24.08
CA LEU A 476 -30.50 -5.43 25.12
C LEU A 476 -29.50 -6.31 25.87
N GLY A 477 -29.59 -6.31 27.20
CA GLY A 477 -28.80 -7.18 28.08
C GLY A 477 -28.37 -6.48 29.35
N ASN A 478 -27.47 -7.10 30.12
CA ASN A 478 -26.99 -6.55 31.37
C ASN A 478 -26.15 -5.28 31.13
N PRO A 479 -26.54 -4.10 31.67
CA PRO A 479 -25.84 -2.86 31.41
C PRO A 479 -24.38 -2.83 31.87
N GLU A 480 -24.04 -3.52 32.95
CA GLU A 480 -22.66 -3.58 33.44
C GLU A 480 -21.78 -4.42 32.52
N VAL A 481 -22.26 -5.60 32.10
CA VAL A 481 -21.55 -6.50 31.18
C VAL A 481 -21.33 -5.81 29.83
N ILE A 482 -22.37 -5.18 29.29
CA ILE A 482 -22.30 -4.49 28.00
C ILE A 482 -21.31 -3.32 28.07
N ARG A 483 -21.38 -2.47 29.10
CA ARG A 483 -20.44 -1.34 29.26
C ARG A 483 -19.00 -1.80 29.48
N ALA A 484 -18.79 -2.90 30.20
CA ALA A 484 -17.47 -3.49 30.38
C ALA A 484 -16.88 -3.93 29.03
N LYS A 485 -17.66 -4.65 28.22
CA LYS A 485 -17.24 -5.06 26.87
C LYS A 485 -17.00 -3.89 25.93
N ILE A 486 -17.85 -2.87 25.94
CA ILE A 486 -17.64 -1.65 25.16
C ILE A 486 -16.28 -1.02 25.47
N ARG A 487 -15.90 -0.92 26.76
CA ARG A 487 -14.60 -0.39 27.19
C ARG A 487 -13.44 -1.31 26.81
N GLU A 488 -13.60 -2.61 27.00
CA GLU A 488 -12.59 -3.62 26.63
C GLU A 488 -12.26 -3.56 25.14
N MET A 489 -13.31 -3.47 24.31
CA MET A 489 -13.23 -3.40 22.86
C MET A 489 -12.94 -1.99 22.32
N LYS A 490 -12.87 -0.98 23.19
CA LYS A 490 -12.68 0.44 22.84
C LYS A 490 -13.72 0.97 21.83
N LEU A 491 -14.98 0.57 21.98
CA LEU A 491 -16.10 0.99 21.13
C LEU A 491 -16.75 2.27 21.69
N ASP A 492 -15.96 3.32 21.92
CA ASP A 492 -16.36 4.49 22.72
C ASP A 492 -17.64 5.18 22.22
N GLY A 493 -17.92 5.12 20.91
CA GLY A 493 -19.17 5.64 20.31
C GLY A 493 -20.44 5.00 20.86
N LEU A 494 -20.36 3.81 21.47
CA LEU A 494 -21.49 3.12 22.10
C LEU A 494 -21.70 3.49 23.58
N LEU A 495 -20.80 4.25 24.22
CA LEU A 495 -20.91 4.56 25.65
C LEU A 495 -22.16 5.39 26.00
N SER A 496 -22.63 6.19 25.04
CA SER A 496 -23.83 7.03 25.13
C SER A 496 -25.10 6.33 24.61
N VAL A 497 -24.96 5.13 24.04
CA VAL A 497 -26.09 4.37 23.48
C VAL A 497 -26.98 3.84 24.59
N ARG A 498 -28.30 3.84 24.33
CA ARG A 498 -29.30 3.31 25.26
C ARG A 498 -29.11 1.80 25.42
N ILE A 499 -29.02 1.36 26.67
CA ILE A 499 -29.01 -0.05 27.05
C ILE A 499 -30.28 -0.31 27.85
N ASP A 500 -31.11 -1.24 27.38
CA ASP A 500 -32.31 -1.67 28.08
C ASP A 500 -32.06 -3.05 28.67
N ASP A 501 -32.30 -3.21 29.96
CA ASP A 501 -32.23 -4.49 30.64
C ASP A 501 -33.62 -5.14 30.65
N PRO A 502 -33.84 -6.24 29.90
CA PRO A 502 -35.14 -6.90 29.83
C PRO A 502 -35.63 -7.41 31.19
N ILE A 503 -34.73 -7.61 32.16
CA ILE A 503 -35.07 -8.06 33.52
C ILE A 503 -35.76 -6.92 34.31
N HIS A 504 -35.37 -5.67 34.05
CA HIS A 504 -35.82 -4.49 34.78
C HIS A 504 -36.79 -3.60 33.98
N SER A 505 -36.94 -3.86 32.68
CA SER A 505 -37.84 -3.16 31.76
C SER A 505 -38.36 -4.12 30.67
N PRO A 506 -39.29 -5.05 31.02
CA PRO A 506 -39.77 -6.12 30.14
C PRO A 506 -40.60 -5.67 28.94
#